data_AF-A0A7K2LZE8-F1
#
_entry.id   AF-A0A7K2LZE8-F1
#
_cell.length_a   1.000
_cell.length_b   1.000
_cell.length_c   1.000
_cell.angle_alpha   90.00
_cell.angle_beta   90.00
_cell.angle_gamma   90.00
#
_symmetry.space_group_name_H-M   'P 1'
#
loop_
_entity.id
_entity.type
_entity.pdbx_description
1 polymer ?
#
loop_
_entity_poly.entity_id
_entity_poly.type
_entity_poly.pdbx_seq_one_letter_code
_entity_poly.pdbx_strand_id
1 'polypeptide(L)' 'LGGIQTDLDSRALGLDGRPVEGLYAAGEVAGFGGGGVHGYNALEGTFLGGCLFSGRAAGRAAAAQTA' A
#
# COMPACT_ATOMS: atom_id res chain seq x y z
N LEU A 1 -5.02 -8.89 -9.07
CA LEU A 1 -5.61 -7.60 -8.68
C LEU A 1 -4.63 -6.47 -8.98
N GLY A 2 -5.12 -5.36 -9.53
CA GLY A 2 -4.29 -4.19 -9.83
C GLY A 2 -4.13 -3.25 -8.64
N GLY A 3 -3.49 -2.11 -8.87
CA GLY A 3 -3.33 -1.04 -7.87
C GLY A 3 -2.02 -0.26 -8.06
N ILE A 4 -1.85 0.75 -7.23
CA ILE A 4 -0.59 1.49 -7.07
C ILE A 4 0.40 0.56 -6.37
N GLN A 5 1.57 0.37 -6.98
CA GLN A 5 2.66 -0.36 -6.35
C GLN A 5 3.17 0.43 -5.14
N THR A 6 3.38 -0.25 -4.02
CA THR A 6 3.98 0.34 -2.83
C THR A 6 5.12 -0.51 -2.32
N ASP A 7 5.95 0.06 -1.46
CA ASP A 7 6.83 -0.70 -0.56
C ASP A 7 6.10 -1.07 0.75
N LEU A 8 6.86 -1.60 1.72
CA LEU A 8 6.35 -2.05 3.02
C LEU A 8 5.90 -0.91 3.94
N ASP A 9 6.31 0.33 3.65
CA ASP A 9 5.88 1.54 4.35
C ASP A 9 4.67 2.20 3.66
N SER A 10 4.06 1.50 2.69
CA SER A 10 2.94 1.97 1.88
C SER A 10 3.25 3.22 1.04
N ARG A 11 4.53 3.51 0.76
CA ARG A 11 4.92 4.61 -0.13
C ARG A 11 4.65 4.22 -1.57
N ALA A 12 3.98 5.08 -2.33
CA ALA A 12 3.69 4.83 -3.75
C ALA A 12 5.00 4.84 -4.55
N LEU A 13 5.19 3.84 -5.42
CA LEU A 13 6.38 3.75 -6.26
C LEU A 13 6.08 4.31 -7.66
N GLY A 14 7.01 5.12 -8.15
CA GLY A 14 7.05 5.56 -9.54
C GLY A 14 7.46 4.43 -10.49
N LEU A 15 7.45 4.73 -11.79
CA LEU A 15 7.83 3.77 -12.83
C LEU A 15 9.31 3.34 -12.75
N ASP A 16 10.15 4.12 -12.09
CA ASP A 16 11.55 3.81 -11.82
C ASP A 16 11.76 2.98 -10.53
N GLY A 17 10.66 2.57 -9.89
CA GLY A 17 10.66 1.81 -8.64
C GLY A 17 11.01 2.64 -7.41
N ARG A 18 11.19 3.96 -7.53
CA ARG A 18 11.49 4.83 -6.39
C ARG A 18 10.21 5.36 -5.76
N PRO A 19 10.20 5.58 -4.43
CA PRO A 19 9.09 6.24 -3.76
C PRO A 19 8.83 7.64 -4.34
N VAL A 20 7.57 7.92 -4.64
CA VAL A 20 7.10 9.28 -4.92
C VAL A 20 6.95 10.00 -3.58
N GLU A 21 7.70 11.08 -3.42
CA GLU A 21 7.77 11.80 -2.15
C GLU A 21 6.39 12.29 -1.68
N GLY A 22 6.04 11.97 -0.43
CA GLY A 22 4.78 12.38 0.19
C GLY A 22 3.54 11.64 -0.31
N LEU A 23 3.68 10.71 -1.26
CA LEU A 23 2.56 9.95 -1.80
C LEU A 23 2.53 8.54 -1.20
N TYR A 24 1.38 8.19 -0.62
CA TYR A 24 1.13 6.88 -0.01
C TYR A 24 -0.15 6.27 -0.60
N ALA A 25 -0.22 4.94 -0.60
CA ALA A 25 -1.39 4.21 -1.06
C ALA A 25 -1.68 3.03 -0.10
N ALA A 26 -2.95 2.79 0.20
CA ALA A 26 -3.38 1.75 1.14
C ALA A 26 -4.76 1.19 0.79
N GLY A 27 -5.05 -0.04 1.20
CA GLY A 27 -6.31 -0.70 0.89
C GLY A 27 -6.45 -1.04 -0.59
N GLU A 28 -7.67 -0.99 -1.12
CA GLU A 28 -7.98 -1.41 -2.49
C GLU A 28 -7.10 -0.74 -3.55
N VAL A 29 -6.86 0.57 -3.42
CA VAL A 29 -6.04 1.33 -4.38
C VAL A 29 -4.61 0.80 -4.46
N ALA A 30 -4.12 0.11 -3.44
CA ALA A 30 -2.81 -0.54 -3.37
C ALA A 30 -2.88 -2.07 -3.49
N GLY A 31 -3.98 -2.63 -4.00
CA GLY A 31 -4.17 -4.07 -4.14
C GLY A 31 -4.50 -4.80 -2.83
N PHE A 32 -5.10 -4.09 -1.85
CA PHE A 32 -5.50 -4.59 -0.53
C PHE A 32 -4.33 -5.12 0.32
N GLY A 33 -3.25 -4.35 0.41
CA GLY A 33 -2.10 -4.70 1.24
C GLY A 33 -0.82 -3.97 0.86
N GLY A 34 -0.85 -3.22 -0.25
CA GLY A 34 0.37 -2.65 -0.82
C GLY A 34 1.08 -3.67 -1.72
N GLY A 35 1.68 -3.20 -2.80
CA GLY A 35 2.67 -3.96 -3.55
C GLY A 35 2.26 -5.33 -4.11
N GLY A 36 0.96 -5.59 -4.33
CA GLY A 36 0.50 -6.83 -4.94
C GLY A 36 0.34 -8.02 -3.98
N VAL A 37 0.04 -7.78 -2.69
CA VAL A 37 -0.20 -8.82 -1.65
C VAL A 37 -1.11 -9.97 -2.11
N HIS A 38 -2.15 -9.70 -2.91
CA HIS A 38 -3.06 -10.73 -3.42
C HIS A 38 -2.65 -11.32 -4.79
N GLY A 39 -1.59 -10.81 -5.42
CA GLY A 39 -1.14 -11.27 -6.74
C GLY A 39 -2.27 -11.26 -7.76
N TYR A 40 -2.53 -12.40 -8.41
CA TYR A 40 -3.54 -12.52 -9.45
C TYR A 40 -4.97 -12.51 -8.89
N ASN A 41 -5.26 -13.32 -7.85
CA ASN A 41 -6.58 -13.48 -7.24
C ASN A 41 -6.52 -13.26 -5.72
N ALA A 42 -7.51 -12.54 -5.17
CA ALA A 42 -7.71 -12.50 -3.73
C ALA A 42 -8.49 -13.72 -3.22
N LEU A 43 -8.28 -14.05 -1.96
CA LEU A 43 -9.11 -14.98 -1.22
C LEU A 43 -10.28 -14.22 -0.59
N GLU A 44 -11.44 -14.86 -0.52
CA GLU A 44 -12.58 -14.24 0.15
C GLU A 44 -12.25 -13.90 1.61
N GLY A 45 -12.64 -12.71 2.06
CA GLY A 45 -12.42 -12.23 3.42
C GLY A 45 -11.06 -11.56 3.70
N THR A 46 -10.09 -11.56 2.77
CA THR A 46 -8.76 -10.96 3.02
C THR A 46 -8.71 -9.44 2.83
N PHE A 47 -9.73 -8.86 2.19
CA PHE A 47 -9.81 -7.44 1.84
C PHE A 47 -9.74 -6.51 3.05
N LEU A 48 -10.52 -6.78 4.10
CA LEU A 48 -10.58 -5.93 5.29
C LEU A 48 -9.24 -5.89 6.03
N GLY A 49 -8.60 -7.05 6.21
CA GLY A 49 -7.27 -7.14 6.82
C GLY A 49 -6.26 -6.33 6.01
N GLY A 50 -6.27 -6.50 4.69
CA GLY A 50 -5.45 -5.72 3.76
C GLY A 50 -5.58 -4.21 3.94
N CYS A 51 -6.80 -3.70 4.03
CA CYS A 51 -7.08 -2.27 4.28
C CYS A 51 -6.55 -1.80 5.64
N LEU A 52 -6.79 -2.56 6.71
CA LEU A 52 -6.37 -2.16 8.06
C LEU A 52 -4.85 -2.13 8.21
N PHE A 53 -4.13 -3.14 7.73
CA PHE A 53 -2.69 -3.22 7.87
C PHE A 53 -1.95 -2.20 7.00
N SER A 54 -2.31 -2.08 5.72
CA SER A 54 -1.67 -1.11 4.83
C SER A 54 -2.01 0.33 5.21
N GLY A 55 -3.22 0.61 5.68
CA GLY A 55 -3.61 1.94 6.18
C GLY A 55 -2.84 2.32 7.44
N ARG A 56 -2.65 1.38 8.37
CA ARG A 56 -1.81 1.58 9.56
C ARG A 56 -0.34 1.85 9.20
N ALA A 57 0.21 1.11 8.23
CA ALA A 57 1.58 1.34 7.76
C ALA A 57 1.72 2.73 7.13
N ALA A 58 0.82 3.08 6.20
CA ALA A 58 0.80 4.38 5.53
C ALA A 58 0.71 5.54 6.53
N GLY A 59 -0.22 5.47 7.49
CA GLY A 59 -0.39 6.52 8.49
C GLY A 59 0.84 6.71 9.38
N ARG A 60 1.50 5.63 9.78
CA ARG A 60 2.74 5.70 10.57
C ARG A 60 3.90 6.29 9.78
N ALA A 61 4.08 5.84 8.54
CA ALA A 61 5.15 6.32 7.68
C ALA A 61 4.96 7.80 7.31
N ALA A 62 3.73 8.19 6.96
CA ALA A 62 3.39 9.59 6.65
C ALA A 62 3.63 10.50 7.86
N ALA A 63 3.20 10.11 9.06
CA ALA A 63 3.44 10.88 10.27
C ALA A 63 4.94 11.02 10.58
N ALA A 64 5.72 9.94 10.43
CA ALA A 64 7.16 9.95 10.67
C ALA A 64 7.92 10.82 9.68
N GLN A 65 7.45 10.94 8.43
CA GLN A 65 8.09 11.82 7.43
C GLN A 65 7.89 13.30 7.75
N THR A 66 6.82 13.67 8.46
CA THR A 66 6.51 15.07 8.81
C THR A 66 7.13 15.56 10.12
N ALA A 67 7.69 14.64 10.93
CA ALA A 67 8.30 14.94 12.23
C ALA A 67 9.79 15.28 12.08
#